data_AF-A0AAE0D3J9-F1
#
_entry.id   AF-A0AAE0D3J9-F1
#
_cell.length_a   1.000
_cell.length_b   1.000
_cell.length_c   1.000
_cell.angle_alpha   90.00
_cell.angle_beta   90.00
_cell.angle_gamma   90.00
#
_symmetry.space_group_name_H-M   'P 1'
#
loop_
_entity.id
_entity.type
_entity.pdbx_description
1 polymer ?
#
loop_
_entity_poly.entity_id
_entity_poly.type
_entity_poly.pdbx_seq_one_letter_code
_entity_poly.pdbx_strand_id
1 'polypeptide(L)'
;MDRPSSGSVRSISPFQTPQHSRLLDHSFLGATPLTETPATSASIGREGTPGSDKVLSGRVKKSTHRTPLRKEDVLSEKEKGEEQRHLKEMMEEVKLFPRSDSWADDEFKLFKILFMRQYSPLLPADWQMSFRGIPIPDILFASSVTHPPIINTRSGNEFKATKALNRLIDLTREVRGLAQTGQRHRASGLITRRLLEYAKWAEQDGEYDTLDYVPNIIIDAVDTSKTAQEIEEHMQSRLRIAAAGQRAHWRAELAPESGHKEEEENGHESEVDPEEAEPEDNRIVLVPDKYPTPSPQKADLPPSTPHQNGTNGDAISDRSSPSLNSESAEQPDELWAGEYTRRPPVIYGLFIVNTSVMVLTIDSAKEQDAAGSYQVEVGFSKRGQDVWNAITIAIVVCLARDTIVEMKKDFENSVLDESSDPDA
;
A
#
# COMPACT_ATOMS: atom_id res chain seq x y z
N MET A 1 19.17 -15.47 87.73
CA MET A 1 18.30 -16.49 87.14
C MET A 1 18.43 -16.40 85.64
N ASP A 2 19.14 -17.38 85.10
CA ASP A 2 18.99 -18.04 83.80
C ASP A 2 19.06 -17.26 82.46
N ARG A 3 20.21 -17.49 81.80
CA ARG A 3 20.46 -17.60 80.34
C ARG A 3 19.47 -18.60 79.66
N PRO A 4 19.36 -18.71 78.30
CA PRO A 4 20.43 -18.59 77.28
C PRO A 4 20.08 -17.78 75.99
N SER A 5 21.06 -17.17 75.30
CA SER A 5 21.91 -17.71 74.19
C SER A 5 21.10 -17.86 72.89
N SER A 6 21.51 -17.48 71.68
CA SER A 6 22.80 -17.38 70.96
C SER A 6 22.46 -16.64 69.63
N GLY A 7 23.31 -16.02 68.83
CA GLY A 7 24.76 -15.99 68.75
C GLY A 7 25.17 -14.90 67.74
N SER A 8 26.40 -14.44 67.91
CA SER A 8 27.10 -13.43 67.15
C SER A 8 28.03 -14.11 66.15
N VAL A 9 28.16 -13.61 64.91
CA VAL A 9 29.45 -13.59 64.18
C VAL A 9 29.50 -12.39 63.20
N ARG A 10 30.58 -11.62 63.29
CA ARG A 10 31.05 -10.56 62.38
C ARG A 10 31.74 -11.14 61.14
N SER A 11 31.73 -10.42 60.00
CA SER A 11 32.80 -10.47 58.98
C SER A 11 32.64 -9.29 58.02
N ILE A 12 33.51 -8.27 57.99
CA ILE A 12 34.79 -8.12 57.24
C ILE A 12 34.63 -8.31 55.70
N SER A 13 34.71 -7.18 54.97
CA SER A 13 35.04 -7.06 53.53
C SER A 13 36.53 -7.39 53.28
N PRO A 14 37.08 -7.70 52.07
CA PRO A 14 36.80 -7.07 50.76
C PRO A 14 37.00 -8.01 49.52
N PHE A 15 37.01 -7.43 48.31
CA PHE A 15 37.51 -7.90 47.00
C PHE A 15 36.52 -8.08 45.83
N GLN A 16 37.07 -7.88 44.64
CA GLN A 16 36.47 -7.44 43.37
C GLN A 16 35.96 -8.59 42.46
N THR A 17 35.06 -8.18 41.56
CA THR A 17 34.74 -8.72 40.20
C THR A 17 34.00 -10.06 40.09
N PRO A 18 33.15 -10.30 39.06
CA PRO A 18 33.20 -9.72 37.71
C PRO A 18 31.94 -9.01 37.20
N GLN A 19 32.14 -7.94 36.44
CA GLN A 19 31.14 -7.41 35.52
C GLN A 19 30.96 -8.41 34.37
N HIS A 20 29.81 -9.07 34.33
CA HIS A 20 29.36 -9.83 33.17
C HIS A 20 27.83 -9.78 33.10
N SER A 21 27.28 -8.60 32.82
CA SER A 21 25.92 -8.49 32.27
C SER A 21 26.07 -7.94 30.86
N ARG A 22 26.07 -8.90 29.91
CA ARG A 22 26.06 -8.70 28.47
C ARG A 22 25.06 -7.60 28.11
N LEU A 23 25.59 -6.52 27.53
CA LEU A 23 24.84 -5.65 26.64
C LEU A 23 24.35 -6.54 25.50
N LEU A 24 23.07 -6.88 25.50
CA LEU A 24 22.44 -7.49 24.34
C LEU A 24 22.24 -6.38 23.32
N ASP A 25 23.09 -6.43 22.29
CA ASP A 25 23.11 -5.52 21.16
C ASP A 25 21.73 -5.25 20.59
N HIS A 26 21.38 -3.96 20.58
CA HIS A 26 20.32 -3.36 19.79
C HIS A 26 20.71 -3.37 18.31
N SER A 27 20.60 -4.49 17.59
CA SER A 27 20.96 -4.51 16.14
C SER A 27 20.38 -5.69 15.35
N PHE A 28 19.08 -6.03 15.46
CA PHE A 28 18.53 -7.18 14.71
C PHE A 28 17.25 -6.94 13.89
N LEU A 29 16.87 -5.69 13.59
CA LEU A 29 15.69 -5.39 12.76
C LEU A 29 15.98 -4.39 11.61
N GLY A 30 17.22 -4.35 11.12
CA GLY A 30 17.68 -3.35 10.14
C GLY A 30 17.55 -3.72 8.65
N ALA A 31 16.90 -4.82 8.29
CA ALA A 31 16.81 -5.23 6.89
C ALA A 31 15.55 -6.06 6.63
N THR A 32 14.43 -5.39 6.33
CA THR A 32 13.46 -5.91 5.35
C THR A 32 14.03 -5.57 3.97
N PRO A 33 14.26 -6.51 3.05
CA PRO A 33 15.01 -6.30 1.83
C PRO A 33 13.98 -5.99 0.75
N LEU A 34 13.14 -4.98 0.94
CA LEU A 34 12.34 -4.49 -0.18
C LEU A 34 13.34 -3.92 -1.19
N THR A 35 13.57 -4.69 -2.26
CA THR A 35 14.18 -4.32 -3.54
C THR A 35 14.43 -2.83 -3.71
N GLU A 36 15.70 -2.39 -3.82
CA GLU A 36 16.21 -1.05 -4.25
C GLU A 36 15.36 0.20 -3.92
N THR A 37 14.48 0.13 -2.94
CA THR A 37 13.53 1.18 -2.60
C THR A 37 14.26 2.13 -1.66
N PRO A 38 14.19 3.45 -1.89
CA PRO A 38 14.80 4.42 -1.00
C PRO A 38 14.21 4.23 0.40
N ALA A 39 15.08 4.29 1.40
CA ALA A 39 14.65 4.30 2.79
C ALA A 39 13.66 5.45 2.99
N THR A 40 12.45 5.15 3.46
CA THR A 40 11.54 6.17 3.95
C THR A 40 11.65 6.24 5.47
N SER A 41 11.29 7.37 6.06
CA SER A 41 11.50 7.70 7.48
C SER A 41 11.06 6.66 8.49
N ALA A 42 10.18 5.72 8.15
CA ALA A 42 9.72 4.67 9.05
C ALA A 42 10.61 3.41 9.06
N SER A 43 11.53 3.28 8.10
CA SER A 43 12.61 2.30 8.14
C SER A 43 13.49 2.53 9.37
N ILE A 44 13.54 1.54 10.26
CA ILE A 44 14.42 1.57 11.43
C ILE A 44 15.85 1.40 10.92
N GLY A 45 16.66 2.46 10.99
CA GLY A 45 18.12 2.37 10.77
C GLY A 45 18.64 2.72 9.37
N ARG A 46 17.86 3.37 8.51
CA ARG A 46 18.36 4.00 7.27
C ARG A 46 17.90 5.46 7.16
N GLU A 47 18.80 6.35 6.75
CA GLU A 47 18.44 7.73 6.38
C GLU A 47 17.85 7.73 4.97
N GLY A 48 16.63 8.22 4.81
CA GLY A 48 16.06 8.50 3.49
C GLY A 48 16.68 9.74 2.86
N THR A 49 16.26 10.10 1.66
CA THR A 49 16.65 11.41 1.12
C THR A 49 16.05 12.51 2.03
N PRO A 50 16.81 13.56 2.40
CA PRO A 50 16.36 14.54 3.40
C PRO A 50 15.05 15.28 3.07
N GLY A 51 14.61 15.22 1.82
CA GLY A 51 13.37 15.79 1.30
C GLY A 51 12.16 14.90 1.58
N SER A 52 12.15 13.67 1.07
CA SER A 52 11.03 12.75 1.24
C SER A 52 10.85 12.27 2.67
N ASP A 53 11.94 12.20 3.45
CA ASP A 53 11.85 11.94 4.87
C ASP A 53 11.05 13.01 5.61
N LYS A 54 11.11 14.27 5.19
CA LYS A 54 10.27 15.33 5.81
C LYS A 54 8.83 15.28 5.31
N VAL A 55 8.64 14.98 4.03
CA VAL A 55 7.34 15.05 3.36
C VAL A 55 6.49 13.81 3.66
N LEU A 56 7.03 12.62 3.44
CA LEU A 56 6.35 11.35 3.66
C LEU A 56 6.21 10.99 5.14
N SER A 57 6.93 11.65 6.06
CA SER A 57 6.68 11.55 7.50
C SER A 57 5.86 12.71 8.09
N GLY A 58 5.31 13.61 7.25
CA GLY A 58 4.51 14.74 7.74
C GLY A 58 5.27 15.66 8.70
N ARG A 59 6.60 15.72 8.60
CA ARG A 59 7.51 16.50 9.47
C ARG A 59 7.79 17.91 8.95
N VAL A 60 7.11 18.37 7.89
CA VAL A 60 7.27 19.76 7.47
C VAL A 60 6.81 20.68 8.60
N LYS A 61 7.66 21.65 8.91
CA LYS A 61 7.40 22.64 9.96
C LYS A 61 6.06 23.30 9.66
N LYS A 62 5.19 23.38 10.68
CA LYS A 62 3.96 24.20 10.68
C LYS A 62 4.22 25.48 9.88
N SER A 63 3.65 25.59 8.69
CA SER A 63 3.54 26.89 8.05
C SER A 63 2.63 27.69 8.96
N THR A 64 3.16 28.76 9.56
CA THR A 64 2.42 29.67 10.43
C THR A 64 1.36 30.48 9.67
N HIS A 65 1.22 30.25 8.36
CA HIS A 65 0.24 30.91 7.54
C HIS A 65 -1.13 30.27 7.74
N ARG A 66 -1.98 30.97 8.49
CA ARG A 66 -3.43 30.84 8.34
C ARG A 66 -3.76 31.23 6.91
N THR A 67 -4.16 30.27 6.08
CA THR A 67 -4.77 30.58 4.79
C THR A 67 -6.12 31.23 5.09
N PRO A 68 -6.33 32.52 4.78
CA PRO A 68 -7.63 33.14 4.99
C PRO A 68 -8.67 32.39 4.16
N LEU A 69 -9.87 32.18 4.72
CA LEU A 69 -11.00 31.61 4.01
C LEU A 69 -11.25 32.47 2.75
N ARG A 70 -10.90 31.96 1.57
CA ARG A 70 -11.12 32.68 0.30
C ARG A 70 -12.50 32.32 -0.25
N LYS A 71 -13.17 33.30 -0.88
CA LYS A 71 -14.45 33.06 -1.57
C LYS A 71 -14.29 32.22 -2.84
N GLU A 72 -13.08 32.17 -3.38
CA GLU A 72 -12.72 31.42 -4.59
C GLU A 72 -11.40 30.69 -4.37
N ASP A 73 -11.27 29.48 -4.91
CA ASP A 73 -10.08 28.63 -4.83
C ASP A 73 -8.98 29.02 -5.82
N VAL A 74 -8.74 30.33 -5.93
CA VAL A 74 -7.70 30.84 -6.82
C VAL A 74 -6.42 30.97 -6.01
N LEU A 75 -5.46 30.09 -6.32
CA LEU A 75 -4.09 30.21 -5.83
C LEU A 75 -3.48 31.50 -6.37
N SER A 76 -2.81 32.25 -5.49
CA SER A 76 -1.97 33.37 -5.90
C SER A 76 -0.80 32.87 -6.75
N GLU A 77 -0.22 33.73 -7.60
CA GLU A 77 0.95 33.35 -8.42
C GLU A 77 2.11 32.81 -7.57
N LYS A 78 2.25 33.30 -6.34
CA LYS A 78 3.23 32.76 -5.38
C LYS A 78 2.87 31.33 -4.94
N GLU A 79 1.62 31.07 -4.57
CA GLU A 79 1.14 29.74 -4.16
C GLU A 79 1.22 28.75 -5.33
N LYS A 80 0.86 29.16 -6.55
CA LYS A 80 1.05 28.35 -7.77
C LYS A 80 2.52 27.99 -7.99
N GLY A 81 3.43 28.96 -7.79
CA GLY A 81 4.86 28.73 -7.89
C GLY A 81 5.40 27.75 -6.83
N GLU A 82 4.85 27.80 -5.60
CA GLU A 82 5.18 26.86 -4.53
C GLU A 82 4.63 25.46 -4.81
N GLU A 83 3.40 25.36 -5.28
CA GLU A 83 2.79 24.10 -5.71
C GLU A 83 3.59 23.46 -6.84
N GLN A 84 3.95 24.22 -7.87
CA GLN A 84 4.75 23.72 -8.99
C GLN A 84 6.13 23.23 -8.55
N ARG A 85 6.73 23.89 -7.54
CA ARG A 85 7.99 23.43 -6.93
C ARG A 85 7.79 22.09 -6.22
N HIS A 86 6.76 21.95 -5.40
CA HIS A 86 6.48 20.68 -4.71
C HIS A 86 6.14 19.55 -5.70
N LEU A 87 5.43 19.84 -6.79
CA LEU A 87 5.17 18.85 -7.86
C LEU A 87 6.46 18.43 -8.57
N LYS A 88 7.40 19.35 -8.80
CA LYS A 88 8.70 18.99 -9.36
C LYS A 88 9.50 18.10 -8.40
N GLU A 89 9.54 18.45 -7.12
CA GLU A 89 10.19 17.63 -6.08
C GLU A 89 9.56 16.23 -6.00
N MET A 90 8.22 16.14 -6.08
CA MET A 90 7.50 14.87 -6.15
C MET A 90 7.92 14.05 -7.36
N MET A 91 8.00 14.64 -8.55
CA MET A 91 8.43 13.92 -9.77
C MET A 91 9.88 13.43 -9.70
N GLU A 92 10.75 14.17 -9.01
CA GLU A 92 12.12 13.73 -8.73
C GLU A 92 12.13 12.53 -7.77
N GLU A 93 11.25 12.54 -6.76
CA GLU A 93 11.12 11.45 -5.80
C GLU A 93 10.56 10.17 -6.45
N VAL A 94 9.54 10.28 -7.32
CA VAL A 94 8.95 9.15 -8.05
C VAL A 94 10.03 8.32 -8.76
N LYS A 95 11.02 8.99 -9.38
CA LYS A 95 12.14 8.33 -10.10
C LYS A 95 13.02 7.45 -9.21
N LEU A 96 12.99 7.62 -7.90
CA LEU A 96 13.74 6.80 -6.96
C LEU A 96 13.06 5.44 -6.72
N PHE A 97 11.77 5.32 -7.03
CA PHE A 97 11.02 4.10 -6.81
C PHE A 97 11.20 3.15 -8.02
N PRO A 98 11.56 1.88 -7.78
CA PRO A 98 11.65 0.89 -8.85
C PRO A 98 10.33 0.78 -9.61
N ARG A 99 10.41 0.68 -10.95
CA ARG A 99 9.25 0.50 -11.84
C ARG A 99 8.22 1.63 -11.83
N SER A 100 8.58 2.79 -11.29
CA SER A 100 7.71 3.97 -11.22
C SER A 100 7.31 4.53 -12.58
N ASP A 101 8.11 4.27 -13.61
CA ASP A 101 7.84 4.55 -15.02
C ASP A 101 6.65 3.76 -15.56
N SER A 102 6.32 2.62 -14.94
CA SER A 102 5.23 1.75 -15.34
C SER A 102 3.98 1.86 -14.48
N TRP A 103 3.96 2.70 -13.43
CA TRP A 103 2.83 2.79 -12.50
C TRP A 103 1.51 3.08 -13.20
N ALA A 104 0.43 2.44 -12.75
CA ALA A 104 -0.91 2.82 -13.17
C ALA A 104 -1.28 4.21 -12.67
N ASP A 105 -2.23 4.87 -13.33
CA ASP A 105 -2.68 6.22 -12.96
C ASP A 105 -3.11 6.31 -11.49
N ASP A 106 -3.79 5.29 -10.97
CA ASP A 106 -4.22 5.24 -9.57
C ASP A 106 -3.06 5.01 -8.58
N GLU A 107 -2.00 4.30 -8.97
CA GLU A 107 -0.79 4.16 -8.17
C GLU A 107 -0.05 5.50 -8.07
N PHE A 108 0.12 6.17 -9.22
CA PHE A 108 0.73 7.49 -9.30
C PHE A 108 -0.12 8.55 -8.56
N LYS A 109 -1.44 8.50 -8.70
CA LYS A 109 -2.40 9.36 -7.99
C LYS A 109 -2.28 9.18 -6.49
N LEU A 110 -2.21 7.95 -5.98
CA LEU A 110 -1.97 7.70 -4.56
C LEU A 110 -0.65 8.32 -4.11
N PHE A 111 0.45 8.05 -4.83
CA PHE A 111 1.76 8.62 -4.50
C PHE A 111 1.72 10.14 -4.44
N LYS A 112 1.15 10.77 -5.48
CA LYS A 112 0.97 12.23 -5.56
C LYS A 112 0.21 12.77 -4.36
N ILE A 113 -0.93 12.18 -4.02
CA ILE A 113 -1.73 12.61 -2.87
C ILE A 113 -0.94 12.45 -1.59
N LEU A 114 -0.28 11.30 -1.37
CA LEU A 114 0.52 11.05 -0.19
C LEU A 114 1.67 12.05 -0.05
N PHE A 115 2.39 12.36 -1.13
CA PHE A 115 3.46 13.34 -1.13
C PHE A 115 2.92 14.76 -0.88
N MET A 116 1.82 15.12 -1.55
CA MET A 116 1.22 16.46 -1.47
C MET A 116 0.32 16.67 -0.25
N ARG A 117 0.07 15.64 0.57
CA ARG A 117 -0.95 15.63 1.64
C ARG A 117 -0.82 16.73 2.68
N GLN A 118 0.36 17.33 2.82
CA GLN A 118 0.63 18.42 3.77
C GLN A 118 0.50 19.82 3.16
N TYR A 119 0.27 19.88 1.85
CA TYR A 119 0.16 21.10 1.05
C TYR A 119 -1.22 21.28 0.40
N SER A 120 -2.11 20.31 0.54
CA SER A 120 -3.41 20.28 -0.14
C SER A 120 -4.54 19.95 0.86
N PRO A 121 -5.75 20.51 0.67
CA PRO A 121 -6.92 20.13 1.46
C PRO A 121 -7.32 18.69 1.22
N LEU A 122 -7.68 17.98 2.30
CA LEU A 122 -8.05 16.56 2.28
C LEU A 122 -9.38 16.27 3.00
N LEU A 123 -9.84 17.19 3.85
CA LEU A 123 -11.00 17.04 4.74
C LEU A 123 -12.07 18.09 4.40
N PRO A 124 -13.37 17.80 4.57
CA PRO A 124 -14.44 18.79 4.47
C PRO A 124 -14.26 19.95 5.44
N ALA A 125 -14.58 21.17 5.00
CA ALA A 125 -14.49 22.39 5.83
C ALA A 125 -15.23 22.23 7.18
N ASP A 126 -16.43 21.67 7.13
CA ASP A 126 -17.34 21.57 8.28
C ASP A 126 -16.85 20.59 9.35
N TRP A 127 -15.86 19.74 9.03
CA TRP A 127 -15.25 18.83 10.00
C TRP A 127 -14.34 19.55 11.01
N GLN A 128 -13.96 20.80 10.76
CA GLN A 128 -13.11 21.58 11.66
C GLN A 128 -13.72 21.67 13.07
N MET A 129 -15.05 21.72 13.19
CA MET A 129 -15.75 21.70 14.48
C MET A 129 -15.59 20.36 15.22
N SER A 130 -15.75 19.25 14.50
CA SER A 130 -15.69 17.89 15.04
C SER A 130 -14.31 17.50 15.56
N PHE A 131 -13.25 18.14 15.04
CA PHE A 131 -11.86 17.91 15.45
C PHE A 131 -11.29 19.00 16.36
N ARG A 132 -12.13 19.85 16.96
CA ARG A 132 -11.67 20.83 17.96
C ARG A 132 -10.91 20.13 19.09
N GLY A 133 -9.68 20.58 19.35
CA GLY A 133 -8.79 20.00 20.35
C GLY A 133 -7.78 18.99 19.79
N ILE A 134 -7.93 18.58 18.52
CA ILE A 134 -6.92 17.80 17.81
C ILE A 134 -6.10 18.76 16.93
N PRO A 135 -4.75 18.68 16.96
CA PRO A 135 -3.89 19.61 16.25
C PRO A 135 -3.80 19.28 14.73
N ILE A 136 -4.93 19.30 14.03
CA ILE A 136 -5.00 19.14 12.57
C ILE A 136 -4.66 20.50 11.92
N PRO A 137 -3.71 20.57 10.96
CA PRO A 137 -3.41 21.81 10.25
C PRO A 137 -4.60 22.34 9.45
N ASP A 138 -4.84 23.65 9.50
CA ASP A 138 -5.97 24.31 8.82
C ASP A 138 -5.96 24.07 7.29
N ILE A 139 -4.78 23.94 6.68
CA ILE A 139 -4.62 23.65 5.24
C ILE A 139 -5.26 22.32 4.81
N LEU A 140 -5.47 21.38 5.74
CA LEU A 140 -6.12 20.11 5.42
C LEU A 140 -7.63 20.24 5.25
N PHE A 141 -8.24 21.33 5.71
CA PHE A 141 -9.67 21.55 5.55
C PHE A 141 -9.93 22.32 4.25
N ALA A 142 -10.77 21.76 3.38
CA ALA A 142 -11.15 22.36 2.12
C ALA A 142 -11.74 23.75 2.34
N SER A 143 -11.32 24.71 1.53
CA SER A 143 -11.87 26.07 1.51
C SER A 143 -12.79 26.31 0.32
N SER A 144 -12.92 25.35 -0.58
CA SER A 144 -13.72 25.43 -1.80
C SER A 144 -14.29 24.08 -2.21
N VAL A 145 -15.35 24.13 -3.02
CA VAL A 145 -16.03 22.98 -3.62
C VAL A 145 -15.33 22.51 -4.91
N THR A 146 -14.46 23.34 -5.49
CA THR A 146 -13.73 23.07 -6.74
C THR A 146 -12.84 21.83 -6.68
N HIS A 147 -12.25 21.55 -5.51
CA HIS A 147 -11.48 20.34 -5.26
C HIS A 147 -12.15 19.58 -4.10
N PRO A 148 -12.96 18.55 -4.41
CA PRO A 148 -13.64 17.81 -3.36
C PRO A 148 -12.62 17.13 -2.44
N PRO A 149 -12.85 17.12 -1.11
CA PRO A 149 -11.97 16.47 -0.17
C PRO A 149 -11.93 14.96 -0.42
N ILE A 150 -10.74 14.37 -0.35
CA ILE A 150 -10.51 12.93 -0.53
C ILE A 150 -11.07 12.14 0.65
N ILE A 151 -10.86 12.62 1.88
CA ILE A 151 -11.36 11.99 3.09
C ILE A 151 -12.70 12.64 3.44
N ASN A 152 -13.77 12.07 2.93
CA ASN A 152 -15.14 12.58 3.09
C ASN A 152 -16.13 11.45 3.42
N THR A 153 -17.41 11.77 3.57
CA THR A 153 -18.50 10.80 3.60
C THR A 153 -19.20 10.74 2.24
N ARG A 154 -19.60 9.54 1.82
CA ARG A 154 -20.45 9.31 0.64
C ARG A 154 -21.93 9.19 1.03
N SER A 155 -22.21 8.69 2.23
CA SER A 155 -23.57 8.56 2.78
C SER A 155 -24.16 9.85 3.37
N GLY A 156 -23.35 10.91 3.51
CA GLY A 156 -23.73 12.15 4.19
C GLY A 156 -23.73 12.04 5.72
N ASN A 157 -23.30 10.90 6.29
CA ASN A 157 -23.25 10.71 7.74
C ASN A 157 -21.93 11.21 8.34
N GLU A 158 -21.84 12.54 8.46
CA GLU A 158 -20.64 13.23 8.95
C GLU A 158 -20.20 12.79 10.35
N PHE A 159 -21.15 12.44 11.22
CA PHE A 159 -20.85 11.97 12.57
C PHE A 159 -20.13 10.61 12.56
N LYS A 160 -20.61 9.66 11.76
CA LYS A 160 -19.94 8.35 11.63
C LYS A 160 -18.55 8.51 11.01
N ALA A 161 -18.41 9.34 9.98
CA ALA A 161 -17.16 9.58 9.29
C ALA A 161 -16.09 10.21 10.20
N THR A 162 -16.44 11.30 10.89
CA THR A 162 -15.52 11.96 11.84
C THR A 162 -15.18 11.06 13.04
N LYS A 163 -16.12 10.24 13.52
CA LYS A 163 -15.86 9.24 14.58
C LYS A 163 -14.92 8.13 14.11
N ALA A 164 -15.05 7.65 12.88
CA ALA A 164 -14.16 6.66 12.30
C ALA A 164 -12.73 7.22 12.18
N LEU A 165 -12.58 8.44 11.67
CA LEU A 165 -11.27 9.09 11.56
C LEU A 165 -10.64 9.38 12.93
N ASN A 166 -11.43 9.83 13.92
CA ASN A 166 -10.94 10.00 15.30
C ASN A 166 -10.35 8.71 15.88
N ARG A 167 -10.95 7.55 15.61
CA ARG A 167 -10.40 6.25 16.06
C ARG A 167 -9.06 5.92 15.39
N LEU A 168 -8.85 6.32 14.14
CA LEU A 168 -7.54 6.18 13.49
C LEU A 168 -6.50 7.13 14.09
N ILE A 169 -6.88 8.37 14.41
CA ILE A 169 -5.98 9.33 15.08
C ILE A 169 -5.53 8.76 16.43
N ASP A 170 -6.45 8.13 17.15
CA ASP A 170 -6.20 7.53 18.45
C ASP A 170 -5.27 6.31 18.41
N LEU A 171 -5.27 5.56 17.30
CA LEU A 171 -4.52 4.32 17.14
C LEU A 171 -3.02 4.51 17.43
N THR A 172 -2.40 5.60 16.95
CA THR A 172 -0.97 5.87 17.18
C THR A 172 -0.65 5.99 18.67
N ARG A 173 -1.50 6.68 19.44
CA ARG A 173 -1.31 6.81 20.89
C ARG A 173 -1.46 5.45 21.57
N GLU A 174 -2.43 4.64 21.15
CA GLU A 174 -2.73 3.34 21.77
C GLU A 174 -1.59 2.35 21.52
N VAL A 175 -1.09 2.27 20.29
CA VAL A 175 0.07 1.42 19.94
C VAL A 175 1.32 1.85 20.71
N ARG A 176 1.56 3.15 20.84
CA ARG A 176 2.67 3.66 21.67
C ARG A 176 2.51 3.29 23.13
N GLY A 177 1.30 3.39 23.67
CA GLY A 177 1.00 2.96 25.03
C GLY A 177 1.38 1.49 25.24
N LEU A 178 0.95 0.60 24.34
CA LEU A 178 1.30 -0.82 24.38
C LEU A 178 2.82 -1.05 24.31
N ALA A 179 3.52 -0.33 23.43
CA ALA A 179 4.97 -0.45 23.31
C ALA A 179 5.69 0.01 24.60
N GLN A 180 5.24 1.11 25.20
CA GLN A 180 5.81 1.66 26.44
C GLN A 180 5.57 0.76 27.66
N THR A 181 4.46 0.02 27.70
CA THR A 181 4.15 -0.92 28.78
C THR A 181 4.68 -2.34 28.53
N GLY A 182 5.57 -2.54 27.53
CA GLY A 182 6.14 -3.85 27.23
C GLY A 182 5.18 -4.84 26.54
N GLN A 183 4.02 -4.38 26.07
CA GLN A 183 2.99 -5.20 25.41
C GLN A 183 3.04 -5.06 23.88
N ARG A 184 4.24 -4.87 23.31
CA ARG A 184 4.43 -4.61 21.87
C ARG A 184 3.85 -5.71 20.97
N HIS A 185 3.85 -6.96 21.42
CA HIS A 185 3.26 -8.09 20.68
C HIS A 185 1.75 -7.92 20.41
N ARG A 186 1.04 -7.12 21.21
CA ARG A 186 -0.39 -6.82 21.01
C ARG A 186 -0.65 -5.72 19.99
N ALA A 187 0.39 -4.97 19.61
CA ALA A 187 0.24 -3.81 18.72
C ALA A 187 -0.25 -4.22 17.34
N SER A 188 0.29 -5.30 16.76
CA SER A 188 -0.12 -5.81 15.45
C SER A 188 -1.63 -6.09 15.43
N GLY A 189 -2.14 -6.87 16.38
CA GLY A 189 -3.57 -7.17 16.47
C GLY A 189 -4.46 -5.93 16.71
N LEU A 190 -3.98 -4.94 17.47
CA LEU A 190 -4.70 -3.67 17.63
C LEU A 190 -4.77 -2.88 16.31
N ILE A 191 -3.66 -2.78 15.58
CA ILE A 191 -3.61 -2.11 14.28
C ILE A 191 -4.55 -2.81 13.31
N THR A 192 -4.44 -4.13 13.14
CA THR A 192 -5.31 -4.92 12.25
C THR A 192 -6.78 -4.66 12.56
N ARG A 193 -7.18 -4.74 13.84
CA ARG A 193 -8.55 -4.46 14.26
C ARG A 193 -9.00 -3.06 13.87
N ARG A 194 -8.21 -2.03 14.16
CA ARG A 194 -8.58 -0.64 13.85
C ARG A 194 -8.66 -0.36 12.35
N LEU A 195 -7.77 -0.96 11.55
CA LEU A 195 -7.81 -0.84 10.10
C LEU A 195 -9.04 -1.53 9.51
N LEU A 196 -9.37 -2.74 9.98
CA LEU A 196 -10.59 -3.46 9.58
C LEU A 196 -11.87 -2.69 9.99
N GLU A 197 -11.91 -2.12 11.20
CA GLU A 197 -13.02 -1.26 11.63
C GLU A 197 -13.20 -0.03 10.71
N TYR A 198 -12.11 0.56 10.23
CA TYR A 198 -12.16 1.71 9.32
C TYR A 198 -12.54 1.31 7.89
N ALA A 199 -12.00 0.20 7.37
CA ALA A 199 -12.40 -0.37 6.09
C ALA A 199 -13.90 -0.72 6.11
N LYS A 200 -14.39 -1.34 7.18
CA LYS A 200 -15.82 -1.66 7.31
C LYS A 200 -16.70 -0.41 7.35
N TRP A 201 -16.25 0.66 8.01
CA TRP A 201 -16.93 1.95 7.92
C TRP A 201 -16.98 2.46 6.47
N ALA A 202 -15.89 2.35 5.73
CA ALA A 202 -15.83 2.80 4.33
C ALA A 202 -16.80 2.01 3.43
N GLU A 203 -16.93 0.68 3.63
CA GLU A 203 -17.94 -0.14 2.95
C GLU A 203 -19.36 0.35 3.22
N GLN A 204 -19.69 0.59 4.49
CA GLN A 204 -21.01 1.09 4.90
C GLN A 204 -21.28 2.50 4.39
N ASP A 205 -20.25 3.35 4.35
CA ASP A 205 -20.36 4.72 3.86
C ASP A 205 -20.52 4.77 2.34
N GLY A 206 -19.87 3.87 1.60
CA GLY A 206 -20.06 3.68 0.16
C GLY A 206 -21.29 2.84 -0.20
N GLU A 207 -22.00 2.31 0.80
CA GLU A 207 -23.21 1.49 0.66
C GLU A 207 -23.01 0.26 -0.24
N TYR A 208 -21.84 -0.38 -0.16
CA TYR A 208 -21.54 -1.61 -0.90
C TYR A 208 -21.28 -2.80 0.03
N ASP A 209 -21.61 -2.67 1.32
CA ASP A 209 -21.41 -3.73 2.32
C ASP A 209 -22.40 -4.90 2.18
N THR A 210 -23.47 -4.72 1.40
CA THR A 210 -24.47 -5.75 1.06
C THR A 210 -24.34 -6.26 -0.37
N LEU A 211 -23.31 -5.86 -1.12
CA LEU A 211 -23.08 -6.32 -2.48
C LEU A 211 -22.12 -7.50 -2.49
N ASP A 212 -22.26 -8.38 -3.48
CA ASP A 212 -21.21 -9.35 -3.80
C ASP A 212 -20.17 -8.66 -4.68
N TYR A 213 -19.16 -8.09 -4.04
CA TYR A 213 -18.11 -7.31 -4.70
C TYR A 213 -16.73 -7.91 -4.43
N VAL A 214 -15.80 -7.72 -5.36
CA VAL A 214 -14.40 -8.12 -5.17
C VAL A 214 -13.61 -6.97 -4.55
N PRO A 215 -13.05 -7.12 -3.34
CA PRO A 215 -12.32 -6.04 -2.68
C PRO A 215 -11.06 -5.61 -3.45
N ASN A 216 -10.82 -4.31 -3.50
CA ASN A 216 -9.59 -3.72 -4.00
C ASN A 216 -8.61 -3.32 -2.89
N ILE A 217 -8.86 -3.72 -1.64
CA ILE A 217 -7.98 -3.46 -0.49
C ILE A 217 -7.73 -4.73 0.32
N ILE A 218 -6.48 -4.96 0.71
CA ILE A 218 -6.04 -6.07 1.56
C ILE A 218 -5.50 -5.48 2.86
N ILE A 219 -5.91 -6.03 4.00
CA ILE A 219 -5.33 -5.73 5.31
C ILE A 219 -4.81 -7.04 5.88
N ASP A 220 -3.50 -7.15 6.06
CA ASP A 220 -2.87 -8.41 6.45
C ASP A 220 -1.76 -8.21 7.48
N ALA A 221 -1.78 -9.01 8.54
CA ALA A 221 -0.76 -8.98 9.58
C ALA A 221 0.35 -9.98 9.24
N VAL A 222 1.56 -9.47 9.07
CA VAL A 222 2.71 -10.28 8.69
C VAL A 222 3.32 -10.95 9.90
N ASP A 223 3.68 -12.23 9.75
CA ASP A 223 4.48 -12.96 10.73
C ASP A 223 5.94 -12.49 10.69
N THR A 224 6.31 -11.72 11.70
CA THR A 224 7.65 -11.13 11.82
C THR A 224 8.70 -12.08 12.38
N SER A 225 8.36 -13.35 12.66
CA SER A 225 9.33 -14.38 13.01
C SER A 225 10.07 -14.93 11.78
N LYS A 226 9.51 -14.72 10.59
CA LYS A 226 10.08 -15.12 9.30
C LYS A 226 11.23 -14.21 8.88
N THR A 227 12.00 -14.70 7.91
CA THR A 227 13.04 -13.89 7.28
C THR A 227 12.46 -12.75 6.45
N ALA A 228 13.31 -11.79 6.22
CA ALA A 228 13.04 -10.58 5.48
C ALA A 228 12.53 -10.86 4.04
N GLN A 229 13.12 -11.86 3.38
CA GLN A 229 12.72 -12.31 2.04
C GLN A 229 11.37 -13.03 2.06
N GLU A 230 11.14 -13.93 3.02
CA GLU A 230 9.86 -14.63 3.15
C GLU A 230 8.70 -13.66 3.43
N ILE A 231 8.96 -12.59 4.18
CA ILE A 231 8.00 -11.51 4.42
C ILE A 231 7.65 -10.79 3.11
N GLU A 232 8.65 -10.43 2.31
CA GLU A 232 8.43 -9.79 1.00
C GLU A 232 7.65 -10.72 0.06
N GLU A 233 8.08 -11.98 -0.07
CA GLU A 233 7.41 -12.99 -0.88
C GLU A 233 5.94 -13.18 -0.45
N HIS A 234 5.66 -13.19 0.86
CA HIS A 234 4.31 -13.23 1.39
C HIS A 234 3.49 -12.01 0.95
N MET A 235 3.99 -10.79 1.15
CA MET A 235 3.27 -9.56 0.77
C MET A 235 3.00 -9.52 -0.73
N GLN A 236 4.00 -9.86 -1.55
CA GLN A 236 3.90 -9.92 -3.01
C GLN A 236 2.90 -10.99 -3.47
N SER A 237 2.95 -12.18 -2.86
CA SER A 237 2.00 -13.26 -3.15
C SER A 237 0.56 -12.86 -2.85
N ARG A 238 0.30 -12.23 -1.69
CA ARG A 238 -1.03 -11.73 -1.32
C ARG A 238 -1.57 -10.72 -2.33
N LEU A 239 -0.75 -9.78 -2.78
CA LEU A 239 -1.13 -8.82 -3.81
C LEU A 239 -1.44 -9.49 -5.15
N ARG A 240 -0.60 -10.43 -5.60
CA ARG A 240 -0.80 -11.15 -6.88
C ARG A 240 -2.06 -11.99 -6.88
N ILE A 241 -2.36 -12.67 -5.76
CA ILE A 241 -3.59 -13.46 -5.61
C ILE A 241 -4.82 -12.55 -5.72
N ALA A 242 -4.84 -11.39 -5.04
CA ALA A 242 -5.95 -10.45 -5.13
C ALA A 242 -6.10 -9.85 -6.54
N ALA A 243 -4.98 -9.48 -7.17
CA ALA A 243 -4.96 -8.99 -8.55
C ALA A 243 -5.50 -10.05 -9.54
N ALA A 244 -5.13 -11.32 -9.35
CA ALA A 244 -5.67 -12.42 -10.15
C ALA A 244 -7.18 -12.61 -9.94
N GLY A 245 -7.67 -12.45 -8.71
CA GLY A 245 -9.10 -12.44 -8.41
C GLY A 245 -9.84 -11.32 -9.13
N GLN A 246 -9.32 -10.09 -9.10
CA GLN A 246 -9.88 -8.96 -9.85
C GLN A 246 -9.89 -9.23 -11.37
N ARG A 247 -8.77 -9.68 -11.94
CA ARG A 247 -8.72 -10.02 -13.38
C ARG A 247 -9.73 -11.09 -13.76
N ALA A 248 -9.89 -12.11 -12.93
CA ALA A 248 -10.84 -13.18 -13.19
C ALA A 248 -12.29 -12.66 -13.18
N HIS A 249 -12.63 -11.78 -12.22
CA HIS A 249 -13.95 -11.20 -12.11
C HIS A 249 -14.32 -10.28 -13.30
N TRP A 250 -13.36 -9.48 -13.76
CA TRP A 250 -13.61 -8.50 -14.84
C TRP A 250 -13.32 -9.03 -16.25
N ARG A 251 -12.90 -10.28 -16.40
CA ARG A 251 -12.55 -10.85 -17.72
C ARG A 251 -13.78 -10.84 -18.61
N ALA A 252 -13.63 -10.31 -19.82
CA ALA A 252 -14.67 -10.42 -20.84
C ALA A 252 -14.84 -11.89 -21.23
N GLU A 253 -16.08 -12.38 -21.26
CA GLU A 253 -16.37 -13.63 -21.94
C GLU A 253 -16.09 -13.42 -23.43
N LEU A 254 -15.00 -14.00 -23.93
CA LEU A 254 -14.79 -14.11 -25.37
C LEU A 254 -15.99 -14.88 -25.93
N ALA A 255 -16.83 -14.20 -26.72
CA ALA A 255 -17.87 -14.86 -27.48
C ALA A 255 -17.21 -16.02 -28.26
N PRO A 256 -17.74 -17.26 -28.22
CA PRO A 256 -17.18 -18.33 -29.03
C PRO A 256 -17.22 -17.86 -30.48
N GLU A 257 -16.08 -17.91 -31.16
CA GLU A 257 -16.00 -17.61 -32.58
C GLU A 257 -17.08 -18.42 -33.30
N SER A 258 -18.08 -17.69 -33.81
CA SER A 258 -19.22 -18.26 -34.48
C SER A 258 -18.76 -18.94 -35.77
N GLY A 259 -18.85 -20.27 -35.79
CA GLY A 259 -19.10 -21.06 -36.98
C GLY A 259 -17.92 -21.22 -37.94
N HIS A 260 -17.08 -22.23 -37.69
CA HIS A 260 -16.63 -23.04 -38.81
C HIS A 260 -17.87 -23.66 -39.45
N LYS A 261 -18.26 -23.10 -40.60
CA LYS A 261 -19.24 -23.71 -41.50
C LYS A 261 -18.73 -25.12 -41.81
N GLU A 262 -19.51 -26.10 -41.37
CA GLU A 262 -19.49 -27.44 -41.95
C GLU A 262 -19.81 -27.28 -43.44
N GLU A 263 -18.79 -27.40 -44.29
CA GLU A 263 -19.02 -27.69 -45.70
C GLU A 263 -19.47 -29.16 -45.77
N GLU A 264 -20.78 -29.34 -45.94
CA GLU A 264 -21.36 -30.56 -46.46
C GLU A 264 -20.71 -30.89 -47.80
N GLU A 265 -19.81 -31.89 -47.83
CA GLU A 265 -19.42 -32.54 -49.09
C GLU A 265 -20.00 -33.96 -49.14
N ASN A 266 -20.97 -34.10 -50.05
CA ASN A 266 -21.62 -35.34 -50.44
C ASN A 266 -20.62 -36.39 -50.95
N GLY A 267 -20.60 -37.54 -50.27
CA GLY A 267 -20.70 -38.87 -50.87
C GLY A 267 -19.66 -39.32 -51.90
N HIS A 268 -18.74 -40.18 -51.47
CA HIS A 268 -18.43 -41.40 -52.23
C HIS A 268 -18.06 -42.57 -51.30
N GLU A 269 -18.81 -43.66 -51.47
CA GLU A 269 -18.64 -44.95 -50.80
C GLU A 269 -17.34 -45.65 -51.22
N SER A 270 -16.66 -46.27 -50.26
CA SER A 270 -16.06 -47.59 -50.47
C SER A 270 -15.89 -48.31 -49.12
N GLU A 271 -16.53 -49.47 -49.02
CA GLU A 271 -16.50 -50.49 -47.97
C GLU A 271 -15.08 -50.83 -47.47
N VAL A 272 -14.94 -51.23 -46.20
CA VAL A 272 -14.51 -52.58 -45.73
C VAL A 272 -14.49 -52.64 -44.18
N ASP A 273 -15.41 -53.46 -43.67
CA ASP A 273 -15.42 -54.46 -42.57
C ASP A 273 -14.94 -54.17 -41.11
N PRO A 274 -15.68 -54.67 -40.08
CA PRO A 274 -15.53 -54.35 -38.66
C PRO A 274 -14.93 -55.50 -37.81
N GLU A 275 -14.09 -55.17 -36.84
CA GLU A 275 -13.69 -56.00 -35.67
C GLU A 275 -12.69 -55.12 -34.89
N GLU A 276 -12.69 -54.88 -33.59
CA GLU A 276 -13.32 -55.46 -32.40
C GLU A 276 -13.55 -54.32 -31.39
N ALA A 277 -14.53 -54.50 -30.52
CA ALA A 277 -14.84 -53.58 -29.43
C ALA A 277 -14.16 -54.00 -28.12
N GLU A 278 -13.71 -52.98 -27.37
CA GLU A 278 -13.66 -52.87 -25.89
C GLU A 278 -12.51 -53.55 -25.11
N PRO A 279 -12.22 -53.16 -23.84
CA PRO A 279 -12.29 -51.84 -23.19
C PRO A 279 -11.08 -51.52 -22.25
N GLU A 280 -11.07 -50.31 -21.69
CA GLU A 280 -10.53 -49.87 -20.37
C GLU A 280 -9.11 -50.27 -19.90
N ASP A 281 -8.29 -49.28 -19.49
CA ASP A 281 -7.86 -49.17 -18.08
C ASP A 281 -7.27 -47.78 -17.77
N ASN A 282 -7.85 -47.12 -16.76
CA ASN A 282 -7.33 -45.94 -16.12
C ASN A 282 -6.24 -46.37 -15.13
N ARG A 283 -4.97 -45.95 -15.32
CA ARG A 283 -4.02 -45.96 -14.21
C ARG A 283 -2.97 -44.86 -14.26
N ILE A 284 -3.11 -43.99 -13.27
CA ILE A 284 -2.15 -43.02 -12.75
C ILE A 284 -0.81 -43.72 -12.47
N VAL A 285 0.30 -43.15 -12.97
CA VAL A 285 1.66 -43.45 -12.51
C VAL A 285 2.42 -42.13 -12.33
N LEU A 286 2.64 -41.77 -11.07
CA LEU A 286 3.67 -40.84 -10.59
C LEU A 286 5.08 -41.45 -10.75
N VAL A 287 6.12 -40.62 -10.50
CA VAL A 287 7.52 -40.94 -10.07
C VAL A 287 8.58 -40.50 -11.12
N PRO A 288 9.80 -40.01 -10.77
CA PRO A 288 10.21 -38.97 -9.80
C PRO A 288 11.47 -38.13 -10.26
N ASP A 289 11.95 -37.25 -9.36
CA ASP A 289 13.22 -36.50 -9.29
C ASP A 289 14.47 -36.96 -10.06
N LYS A 290 15.33 -35.98 -10.41
CA LYS A 290 16.80 -36.03 -10.21
C LYS A 290 17.50 -34.65 -10.36
N TYR A 291 18.10 -34.17 -9.27
CA TYR A 291 19.16 -33.14 -9.23
C TYR A 291 20.51 -33.70 -9.76
N PRO A 292 21.48 -32.81 -10.10
CA PRO A 292 22.67 -32.70 -9.22
C PRO A 292 23.35 -31.30 -9.15
N THR A 293 24.16 -31.11 -8.11
CA THR A 293 25.23 -30.08 -7.87
C THR A 293 26.44 -30.79 -7.22
N PRO A 294 27.67 -30.23 -6.99
CA PRO A 294 28.34 -28.95 -7.38
C PRO A 294 29.85 -29.04 -7.86
N SER A 295 30.41 -27.91 -8.38
CA SER A 295 31.78 -27.25 -8.42
C SER A 295 33.13 -28.07 -8.38
N PRO A 296 34.39 -27.55 -8.63
CA PRO A 296 34.92 -26.14 -8.63
C PRO A 296 36.10 -25.74 -9.60
N GLN A 297 36.63 -24.49 -9.47
CA GLN A 297 38.02 -23.93 -9.65
C GLN A 297 38.11 -22.65 -10.54
N LYS A 298 38.44 -21.45 -10.00
CA LYS A 298 39.77 -20.73 -9.85
C LYS A 298 40.39 -20.30 -11.20
N ALA A 299 41.02 -19.14 -11.46
CA ALA A 299 41.53 -17.92 -10.79
C ALA A 299 41.75 -16.85 -11.93
N ASP A 300 41.73 -15.52 -11.82
CA ASP A 300 42.73 -14.54 -11.32
C ASP A 300 42.62 -13.26 -12.21
N LEU A 301 42.26 -12.10 -11.62
CA LEU A 301 42.86 -10.73 -11.64
C LEU A 301 43.64 -10.15 -12.89
N PRO A 302 43.85 -8.81 -13.05
CA PRO A 302 43.20 -7.60 -12.50
C PRO A 302 43.12 -6.39 -13.52
N PRO A 303 43.26 -5.08 -13.17
CA PRO A 303 42.29 -4.04 -13.57
C PRO A 303 42.90 -2.92 -14.46
N SER A 304 42.08 -1.98 -14.94
CA SER A 304 42.57 -0.67 -15.40
C SER A 304 41.49 0.41 -15.31
N THR A 305 41.71 1.36 -14.41
CA THR A 305 41.27 2.77 -14.46
C THR A 305 42.55 3.61 -14.46
N PRO A 306 42.55 4.95 -14.66
CA PRO A 306 41.59 5.86 -15.31
C PRO A 306 42.29 6.75 -16.37
N HIS A 307 41.54 7.54 -17.14
CA HIS A 307 42.08 8.83 -17.64
C HIS A 307 41.01 9.91 -17.67
N GLN A 308 41.26 10.94 -16.86
CA GLN A 308 40.69 12.27 -17.00
C GLN A 308 41.28 12.95 -18.25
N ASN A 309 40.46 13.76 -18.93
CA ASN A 309 40.85 15.13 -19.27
C ASN A 309 39.61 15.90 -19.77
N GLY A 310 39.32 17.02 -19.13
CA GLY A 310 38.34 17.99 -19.62
C GLY A 310 38.94 18.91 -20.67
N THR A 311 38.09 19.65 -21.36
CA THR A 311 38.21 21.11 -21.60
C THR A 311 37.03 21.64 -22.42
N ASN A 312 36.41 22.69 -21.87
CA ASN A 312 35.92 23.94 -22.46
C ASN A 312 35.24 23.98 -23.84
N GLY A 313 34.14 24.74 -23.91
CA GLY A 313 33.91 25.67 -25.02
C GLY A 313 32.45 25.82 -25.46
N ASP A 314 31.90 27.00 -25.18
CA ASP A 314 30.66 27.63 -25.69
C ASP A 314 30.13 27.18 -27.07
N ALA A 315 28.79 27.06 -27.19
CA ALA A 315 28.02 27.80 -28.19
C ALA A 315 26.49 27.62 -28.03
N ILE A 316 25.83 28.76 -28.21
CA ILE A 316 24.40 29.04 -28.25
C ILE A 316 23.63 28.20 -29.28
N SER A 317 22.45 27.70 -28.91
CA SER A 317 21.35 27.51 -29.87
C SER A 317 20.01 27.59 -29.15
N ASP A 318 19.30 28.69 -29.40
CA ASP A 318 17.85 28.81 -29.31
C ASP A 318 17.15 27.59 -29.91
N ARG A 319 16.13 27.07 -29.21
CA ARG A 319 14.85 26.65 -29.81
C ARG A 319 13.84 26.24 -28.72
N SER A 320 12.88 27.13 -28.55
CA SER A 320 11.45 26.85 -28.45
C SER A 320 10.95 25.95 -27.30
N SER A 321 10.46 26.62 -26.26
CA SER A 321 9.45 26.09 -25.35
C SER A 321 8.16 25.73 -26.11
N PRO A 322 7.52 24.58 -25.85
CA PRO A 322 6.11 24.40 -26.17
C PRO A 322 5.27 24.90 -25.00
N SER A 323 4.47 25.91 -25.30
CA SER A 323 3.31 26.38 -24.55
C SER A 323 2.35 25.23 -24.24
N LEU A 324 1.99 25.09 -22.96
CA LEU A 324 0.88 24.27 -22.49
C LEU A 324 -0.44 24.88 -22.96
N ASN A 325 -0.99 24.34 -24.06
CA ASN A 325 -2.40 24.47 -24.37
C ASN A 325 -3.14 23.24 -23.82
N SER A 326 -4.27 23.54 -23.20
CA SER A 326 -5.28 22.63 -22.70
C SER A 326 -6.01 21.92 -23.85
N GLU A 327 -5.83 20.61 -23.96
CA GLU A 327 -6.78 19.65 -24.54
C GLU A 327 -6.71 18.41 -23.61
N SER A 328 -7.68 18.23 -22.71
CA SER A 328 -8.73 17.19 -22.84
C SER A 328 -8.11 15.80 -23.03
N ALA A 329 -7.74 15.06 -21.98
CA ALA A 329 -8.62 14.14 -21.25
C ALA A 329 -9.50 13.25 -22.15
N GLU A 330 -8.89 12.21 -22.74
CA GLU A 330 -9.45 10.99 -23.37
C GLU A 330 -8.20 10.34 -24.05
N GLN A 331 -7.70 9.12 -23.84
CA GLN A 331 -8.25 7.81 -23.47
C GLN A 331 -7.12 6.90 -22.90
N PRO A 332 -7.33 6.18 -21.78
CA PRO A 332 -6.52 4.99 -21.41
C PRO A 332 -7.21 3.65 -21.75
N ASP A 333 -8.49 3.66 -22.13
CA ASP A 333 -9.33 2.46 -22.25
C ASP A 333 -9.04 1.61 -23.50
N GLU A 334 -8.27 2.10 -24.48
CA GLU A 334 -8.01 1.36 -25.73
C GLU A 334 -6.99 0.22 -25.58
N LEU A 335 -6.06 0.29 -24.61
CA LEU A 335 -5.00 -0.73 -24.44
C LEU A 335 -5.52 -2.09 -23.97
N TRP A 336 -6.70 -2.11 -23.35
CA TRP A 336 -7.31 -3.32 -22.77
C TRP A 336 -8.68 -3.62 -23.38
N ALA A 337 -9.05 -2.91 -24.45
CA ALA A 337 -10.33 -3.05 -25.12
C ALA A 337 -10.49 -4.49 -25.65
N GLY A 338 -11.44 -5.23 -25.08
CA GLY A 338 -11.75 -6.61 -25.44
C GLY A 338 -11.24 -7.70 -24.50
N GLU A 339 -10.33 -7.40 -23.55
CA GLU A 339 -9.88 -8.38 -22.54
C GLU A 339 -10.76 -8.36 -21.29
N TYR A 340 -11.24 -7.18 -20.90
CA TYR A 340 -12.03 -6.98 -19.69
C TYR A 340 -13.34 -6.24 -19.98
N THR A 341 -14.43 -6.60 -19.29
CA THR A 341 -15.69 -5.85 -19.30
C THR A 341 -15.52 -4.46 -18.68
N ARG A 342 -14.57 -4.34 -17.74
CA ARG A 342 -14.09 -3.11 -17.16
C ARG A 342 -12.64 -3.28 -16.73
N ARG A 343 -11.80 -2.24 -16.84
CA ARG A 343 -10.41 -2.31 -16.37
C ARG A 343 -10.37 -2.69 -14.87
N PRO A 344 -9.68 -3.78 -14.48
CA PRO A 344 -9.52 -4.16 -13.08
C PRO A 344 -8.91 -3.02 -12.24
N PRO A 345 -9.43 -2.75 -11.03
CA PRO A 345 -8.90 -1.67 -10.19
C PRO A 345 -7.51 -2.00 -9.64
N VAL A 346 -6.73 -0.97 -9.29
CA VAL A 346 -5.51 -1.14 -8.50
C VAL A 346 -5.86 -1.74 -7.14
N ILE A 347 -5.09 -2.74 -6.71
CA ILE A 347 -5.19 -3.28 -5.34
C ILE A 347 -4.30 -2.48 -4.41
N TYR A 348 -4.83 -2.10 -3.25
CA TYR A 348 -4.10 -1.49 -2.15
C TYR A 348 -3.82 -2.52 -1.04
N GLY A 349 -2.56 -2.74 -0.69
CA GLY A 349 -2.15 -3.62 0.41
C GLY A 349 -1.69 -2.83 1.64
N LEU A 350 -2.38 -3.00 2.76
CA LEU A 350 -1.99 -2.52 4.09
C LEU A 350 -1.42 -3.67 4.91
N PHE A 351 -0.09 -3.83 4.88
CA PHE A 351 0.61 -4.92 5.56
C PHE A 351 1.12 -4.47 6.93
N ILE A 352 0.59 -5.05 8.01
CA ILE A 352 1.00 -4.75 9.37
C ILE A 352 2.28 -5.52 9.70
N VAL A 353 3.37 -4.80 9.93
CA VAL A 353 4.67 -5.34 10.35
C VAL A 353 5.02 -4.75 11.71
N ASN A 354 4.92 -5.55 12.77
CA ASN A 354 5.11 -5.14 14.17
C ASN A 354 4.19 -3.97 14.61
N THR A 355 4.72 -2.76 14.51
CA THR A 355 4.09 -1.50 14.95
C THR A 355 3.99 -0.49 13.80
N SER A 356 4.17 -0.97 12.57
CA SER A 356 4.12 -0.19 11.35
C SER A 356 3.14 -0.82 10.37
N VAL A 357 2.66 -0.02 9.42
CA VAL A 357 1.90 -0.50 8.26
C VAL A 357 2.66 -0.11 7.00
N MET A 358 2.99 -1.08 6.16
CA MET A 358 3.53 -0.85 4.82
C MET A 358 2.37 -0.78 3.85
N VAL A 359 2.34 0.28 3.03
CA VAL A 359 1.36 0.47 1.96
C VAL A 359 2.02 0.09 0.64
N LEU A 360 1.48 -0.94 0.00
CA LEU A 360 1.88 -1.38 -1.33
C LEU A 360 0.67 -1.30 -2.27
N THR A 361 0.93 -1.19 -3.57
CA THR A 361 -0.09 -1.26 -4.62
C THR A 361 0.28 -2.26 -5.68
N ILE A 362 -0.69 -2.80 -6.41
CA ILE A 362 -0.44 -3.55 -7.65
C ILE A 362 -1.50 -3.19 -8.68
N ASP A 363 -1.07 -2.91 -9.89
CA ASP A 363 -1.98 -2.76 -11.02
C ASP A 363 -2.54 -4.11 -11.45
N SER A 364 -3.81 -4.36 -11.14
CA SER A 364 -4.45 -5.63 -11.42
C SER A 364 -4.55 -5.92 -12.91
N ALA A 365 -4.61 -4.89 -13.77
CA ALA A 365 -4.69 -5.07 -15.22
C ALA A 365 -3.42 -5.66 -15.83
N LYS A 366 -2.26 -5.56 -15.14
CA LYS A 366 -1.00 -6.14 -15.62
C LYS A 366 -0.95 -7.65 -15.48
N GLU A 367 -0.09 -8.27 -16.28
CA GLU A 367 0.18 -9.71 -16.28
C GLU A 367 0.67 -10.24 -14.92
N GLN A 368 0.68 -11.57 -14.77
CA GLN A 368 0.85 -12.27 -13.49
C GLN A 368 2.18 -12.00 -12.77
N ASP A 369 3.22 -11.60 -13.51
CA ASP A 369 4.55 -11.31 -12.95
C ASP A 369 4.70 -9.86 -12.43
N ALA A 370 3.62 -9.07 -12.45
CA ALA A 370 3.62 -7.74 -11.85
C ALA A 370 4.03 -7.82 -10.36
N ALA A 371 5.06 -7.05 -10.02
CA ALA A 371 5.47 -6.84 -8.64
C ALA A 371 4.69 -5.66 -8.05
N GLY A 372 4.30 -5.77 -6.80
CA GLY A 372 3.68 -4.67 -6.06
C GLY A 372 4.65 -3.51 -5.85
N SER A 373 4.15 -2.30 -6.06
CA SER A 373 4.83 -1.02 -5.87
C SER A 373 4.73 -0.59 -4.41
N TYR A 374 5.86 -0.25 -3.79
CA TYR A 374 5.87 0.33 -2.45
C TYR A 374 5.50 1.82 -2.50
N GLN A 375 4.60 2.27 -1.63
CA GLN A 375 4.09 3.64 -1.61
C GLN A 375 4.57 4.42 -0.38
N VAL A 376 4.33 3.89 0.82
CA VAL A 376 4.69 4.56 2.09
C VAL A 376 4.68 3.56 3.25
N GLU A 377 5.42 3.87 4.33
CA GLU A 377 5.30 3.17 5.61
C GLU A 377 4.79 4.12 6.70
N VAL A 378 3.78 3.67 7.44
CA VAL A 378 3.16 4.36 8.57
C VAL A 378 3.67 3.76 9.87
N GLY A 379 4.54 4.49 10.57
CA GLY A 379 5.13 4.04 11.84
C GLY A 379 4.35 4.54 13.07
N PHE A 380 3.61 3.65 13.74
CA PHE A 380 2.80 4.01 14.91
C PHE A 380 3.61 4.22 16.19
N SER A 381 4.91 3.92 16.20
CA SER A 381 5.76 4.12 17.38
C SER A 381 6.21 5.58 17.60
N LYS A 382 6.00 6.46 16.61
CA LYS A 382 6.52 7.84 16.64
C LYS A 382 5.59 8.81 17.33
N ARG A 383 6.13 9.63 18.24
CA ARG A 383 5.38 10.68 18.92
C ARG A 383 5.00 11.82 17.96
N GLY A 384 3.78 12.32 18.07
CA GLY A 384 3.30 13.48 17.30
C GLY A 384 2.97 13.17 15.84
N GLN A 385 2.82 11.90 15.51
CA GLN A 385 2.44 11.42 14.18
C GLN A 385 0.98 10.95 14.13
N ASP A 386 0.23 11.14 15.22
CA ASP A 386 -1.11 10.59 15.41
C ASP A 386 -2.07 11.01 14.28
N VAL A 387 -2.08 12.31 13.95
CA VAL A 387 -2.88 12.88 12.86
C VAL A 387 -2.37 12.41 11.50
N TRP A 388 -1.07 12.51 11.22
CA TRP A 388 -0.52 12.20 9.90
C TRP A 388 -0.63 10.71 9.56
N ASN A 389 -0.41 9.83 10.53
CA ASN A 389 -0.61 8.39 10.36
C ASN A 389 -2.08 8.09 10.01
N ALA A 390 -3.03 8.72 10.71
CA ALA A 390 -4.45 8.54 10.43
C ALA A 390 -4.83 9.06 9.03
N ILE A 391 -4.35 10.24 8.64
CA ILE A 391 -4.59 10.82 7.31
C ILE A 391 -4.03 9.91 6.21
N THR A 392 -2.81 9.38 6.37
CA THR A 392 -2.22 8.46 5.38
C THR A 392 -3.07 7.22 5.17
N ILE A 393 -3.51 6.56 6.25
CA ILE A 393 -4.40 5.40 6.16
C ILE A 393 -5.76 5.77 5.57
N ALA A 394 -6.32 6.90 5.99
CA ALA A 394 -7.62 7.37 5.51
C ALA A 394 -7.61 7.66 4.01
N ILE A 395 -6.54 8.25 3.47
CA ILE A 395 -6.37 8.46 2.01
C ILE A 395 -6.50 7.12 1.28
N VAL A 396 -5.73 6.10 1.68
CA VAL A 396 -5.71 4.81 1.00
C VAL A 396 -7.09 4.15 1.00
N VAL A 397 -7.74 4.10 2.17
CA VAL A 397 -9.05 3.45 2.31
C VAL A 397 -10.15 4.23 1.59
N CYS A 398 -10.14 5.57 1.63
CA CYS A 398 -11.15 6.37 0.92
C CYS A 398 -10.98 6.30 -0.60
N LEU A 399 -9.73 6.25 -1.12
CA LEU A 399 -9.51 6.01 -2.55
C LEU A 399 -10.01 4.62 -2.97
N ALA A 400 -9.69 3.58 -2.19
CA ALA A 400 -10.18 2.23 -2.44
C ALA A 400 -11.73 2.18 -2.47
N ARG A 401 -12.37 2.81 -1.47
CA ARG A 401 -13.83 2.97 -1.37
C ARG A 401 -14.40 3.66 -2.60
N ASP A 402 -13.84 4.80 -2.99
CA ASP A 402 -14.38 5.62 -4.08
C ASP A 402 -14.29 4.88 -5.41
N THR A 403 -13.21 4.13 -5.65
CA THR A 403 -13.11 3.23 -6.80
C THR A 403 -14.25 2.20 -6.80
N ILE A 404 -14.50 1.49 -5.69
CA ILE A 404 -15.59 0.50 -5.62
C ILE A 404 -16.96 1.16 -5.78
N VAL A 405 -17.17 2.37 -5.24
CA VAL A 405 -18.41 3.14 -5.43
C VAL A 405 -18.65 3.49 -6.90
N GLU A 406 -17.59 3.80 -7.66
CA GLU A 406 -17.67 3.99 -9.11
C GLU A 406 -17.94 2.68 -9.87
N MET A 407 -17.63 1.53 -9.27
CA MET A 407 -17.95 0.19 -9.79
C MET A 407 -19.23 -0.42 -9.26
N LYS A 408 -19.93 0.28 -8.36
CA LYS A 408 -21.08 -0.26 -7.63
C LYS A 408 -22.19 -0.83 -8.52
N LYS A 409 -22.42 -0.21 -9.68
CA LYS A 409 -23.49 -0.62 -10.62
C LYS A 409 -23.24 -1.97 -11.30
N ASP A 410 -21.99 -2.43 -11.28
CA ASP A 410 -21.55 -3.64 -11.94
C ASP A 410 -21.58 -4.85 -10.97
N PHE A 411 -21.89 -4.63 -9.69
CA PHE A 411 -21.98 -5.69 -8.68
C PHE A 411 -23.42 -6.11 -8.41
N GLU A 412 -23.61 -7.40 -8.15
CA GLU A 412 -24.91 -7.96 -7.76
C GLU A 412 -25.17 -7.75 -6.25
N ASN A 413 -26.44 -7.76 -5.86
CA ASN A 413 -26.80 -7.74 -4.43
C ASN A 413 -26.45 -9.11 -3.82
N SER A 414 -25.83 -9.11 -2.64
CA SER A 414 -25.64 -10.35 -1.89
C SER A 414 -27.02 -10.90 -1.53
N VAL A 415 -27.36 -12.09 -2.03
CA VAL A 415 -28.58 -12.80 -1.63
C VAL A 415 -28.33 -13.30 -0.20
N LEU A 416 -28.66 -12.47 0.78
CA LEU A 416 -28.89 -12.96 2.12
C LEU A 416 -30.26 -13.65 2.09
N ASP A 417 -30.26 -14.99 2.07
CA ASP A 417 -31.46 -15.79 2.24
C ASP A 417 -32.19 -15.38 3.53
N GLU A 418 -33.20 -14.52 3.40
CA GLU A 418 -34.24 -14.30 4.42
C GLU A 418 -35.25 -15.46 4.46
N SER A 419 -34.80 -16.70 4.22
CA SER A 419 -35.67 -17.87 4.26
C SER A 419 -35.02 -19.04 4.98
N SER A 420 -35.01 -18.99 6.32
CA SER A 420 -35.21 -20.16 7.18
C SER A 420 -35.31 -19.72 8.64
N ASP A 421 -36.46 -19.15 8.99
CA ASP A 421 -37.01 -19.31 10.34
C ASP A 421 -38.22 -20.27 10.21
N PRO A 422 -38.05 -21.58 10.47
CA PRO A 422 -39.12 -22.55 10.34
C PRO A 422 -40.01 -22.71 11.60
N ASP A 423 -39.99 -21.78 12.58
CA ASP A 423 -40.80 -21.90 13.81
C ASP A 423 -41.49 -20.58 14.26
N ALA A 424 -42.20 -19.89 13.35
CA ALA A 424 -43.12 -18.78 13.70
C ALA A 424 -44.60 -19.18 13.64
#